data_AF-A0A953DAD4-F1
#
_entry.id   AF-A0A953DAD4-F1
#
_cell.length_a   1.000
_cell.length_b   1.000
_cell.length_c   1.000
_cell.angle_alpha   90.00
_cell.angle_beta   90.00
_cell.angle_gamma   90.00
#
_symmetry.space_group_name_H-M   'P 1'
#
loop_
_entity.id
_entity.type
_entity.pdbx_description
1 polymer ?
#
loop_
_entity_poly.entity_id
_entity_poly.type
_entity_poly.pdbx_seq_one_letter_code
_entity_poly.pdbx_strand_id
1 'polypeptide(L)'
;MPEIVKLLNTLSGNTDEVSVMELAEVIQNDPIVMSKVIAAANTYYYNPNAVAVSNVIQAIHVIGFERIRSVAMSLMMAEQAARGQTAEEQRVITVQALTAGCLAQSMAAKRSLLDKDRAFVCGCMRSFGHIVMASCMFDDYKQAQQQDGSEDENYRRVFGLTPLELGYQLLQAANLPEEILVTLRSLPSEALAALEQRPDEQMLAVCECADRLADLACDPQIPIEEFANRSAELVRHFGNALPDLGDELHGLMQAATHQLDYIVRTFRLRNLPTRTISRLRSCRNSIDPERIAAQQAQAAAAAAAPAAAAAPTAPPFESANVSTAPPISTAPATATPSTERTPQSANPSMASPPAPRPVAAPEPSLAALKLPDYDWQASIKLLAGRLAEPGMTRAKLRETMLAVICAGLGSTESLLFLHRPKHTGFPLSEGFGQFHERLARSGTPPLLHRGDRTVFGVCLQRNENVNIHHAHDPKIATYLPAWFKGQAELGAFVLFPFTDAVHPQGVLLIGWPDACQITLPSYHVHAIRTTIAFVCKAQQRFHSDA
;
A
#
# COMPACT_ATOMS: atom_id res chain seq x y z
N MET A 1 3.82 3.91 -3.94
CA MET A 1 2.68 4.58 -4.61
C MET A 1 3.07 5.13 -5.97
N PRO A 2 4.10 5.99 -6.15
CA PRO A 2 4.45 6.53 -7.47
C PRO A 2 4.81 5.45 -8.49
N GLU A 3 5.50 4.38 -8.05
CA GLU A 3 5.93 3.31 -8.95
C GLU A 3 4.81 2.38 -9.43
N ILE A 4 3.78 2.13 -8.62
CA ILE A 4 2.60 1.35 -9.04
C ILE A 4 1.83 2.12 -10.11
N VAL A 5 1.70 3.44 -9.93
CA VAL A 5 1.04 4.33 -10.88
C VAL A 5 1.86 4.49 -12.17
N LYS A 6 3.18 4.64 -12.06
CA LYS A 6 4.09 4.67 -13.22
C LYS A 6 4.04 3.35 -14.00
N LEU A 7 3.97 2.22 -13.29
CA LEU A 7 3.86 0.89 -13.87
C LEU A 7 2.52 0.64 -14.53
N LEU A 8 1.44 1.12 -13.91
CA LEU A 8 0.10 1.13 -14.49
C LEU A 8 0.03 1.94 -15.79
N ASN A 9 0.63 3.13 -15.83
CA ASN A 9 0.65 3.96 -17.05
C ASN A 9 1.39 3.31 -18.18
N THR A 10 2.57 2.76 -17.87
CA THR A 10 3.39 2.07 -18.86
C THR A 10 2.77 0.74 -19.28
N LEU A 11 1.95 0.08 -18.47
CA LEU A 11 1.39 -1.23 -18.80
C LEU A 11 -0.02 -1.20 -19.37
N SER A 12 -0.76 -0.13 -19.10
CA SER A 12 -2.14 -0.07 -19.52
C SER A 12 -2.31 0.55 -20.91
N GLY A 13 -1.31 1.26 -21.45
CA GLY A 13 -1.34 1.73 -22.83
C GLY A 13 -1.69 0.59 -23.82
N ASN A 14 -2.36 0.94 -24.92
CA ASN A 14 -2.75 -0.02 -25.96
C ASN A 14 -1.57 -0.92 -26.36
N THR A 15 -1.84 -2.19 -26.68
CA THR A 15 -0.83 -3.21 -27.01
C THR A 15 0.11 -2.81 -28.17
N ASP A 16 -0.24 -1.78 -28.94
CA ASP A 16 0.56 -1.19 -30.02
C ASP A 16 1.49 -0.04 -29.59
N GLU A 17 1.32 0.55 -28.40
CA GLU A 17 2.10 1.71 -27.92
C GLU A 17 3.14 1.35 -26.84
N VAL A 18 2.90 0.32 -26.04
CA VAL A 18 3.82 -0.08 -24.96
C VAL A 18 4.85 -1.08 -25.48
N SER A 19 6.13 -0.70 -25.47
CA SER A 19 7.17 -1.62 -25.91
C SER A 19 7.54 -2.65 -24.82
N VAL A 20 7.96 -3.85 -25.23
CA VAL A 20 8.57 -4.87 -24.34
C VAL A 20 9.68 -4.28 -23.47
N MET A 21 10.39 -3.27 -23.98
CA MET A 21 11.46 -2.56 -23.26
C MET A 21 10.94 -1.72 -22.11
N GLU A 22 9.84 -0.99 -22.31
CA GLU A 22 9.24 -0.14 -21.27
C GLU A 22 8.67 -0.98 -20.13
N LEU A 23 7.93 -2.05 -20.43
CA LEU A 23 7.49 -3.02 -19.42
C LEU A 23 8.68 -3.60 -18.65
N ALA A 24 9.74 -3.99 -19.36
CA ALA A 24 10.93 -4.52 -18.73
C ALA A 24 11.59 -3.48 -17.81
N GLU A 25 11.66 -2.21 -18.19
CA GLU A 25 12.27 -1.13 -17.41
C GLU A 25 11.50 -0.90 -16.10
N VAL A 26 10.18 -0.89 -16.16
CA VAL A 26 9.38 -0.65 -14.96
C VAL A 26 9.43 -1.84 -13.99
N ILE A 27 9.37 -3.07 -14.49
CA ILE A 27 9.59 -4.25 -13.65
C ILE A 27 11.00 -4.22 -13.03
N GLN A 28 12.01 -3.78 -13.78
CA GLN A 28 13.39 -3.66 -13.30
C GLN A 28 13.57 -2.61 -12.21
N ASN A 29 12.74 -1.57 -12.19
CA ASN A 29 12.80 -0.51 -11.17
C ASN A 29 12.41 -1.00 -9.76
N ASP A 30 11.62 -2.08 -9.65
CA ASP A 30 11.36 -2.77 -8.38
C ASP A 30 12.12 -4.12 -8.35
N PRO A 31 13.28 -4.20 -7.67
CA PRO A 31 14.10 -5.41 -7.63
C PRO A 31 13.38 -6.63 -7.03
N ILE A 32 12.38 -6.42 -6.18
CA ILE A 32 11.61 -7.51 -5.58
C ILE A 32 10.65 -8.07 -6.62
N VAL A 33 9.90 -7.20 -7.31
CA VAL A 33 9.01 -7.57 -8.42
C VAL A 33 9.82 -8.22 -9.54
N MET A 34 10.93 -7.61 -9.97
CA MET A 34 11.86 -8.16 -10.95
C MET A 34 12.29 -9.59 -10.61
N SER A 35 12.80 -9.81 -9.39
CA SER A 35 13.30 -11.12 -8.96
C SER A 35 12.21 -12.19 -8.98
N LYS A 36 10.97 -11.79 -8.66
CA LYS A 36 9.80 -12.65 -8.54
C LYS A 36 9.16 -12.95 -9.91
N VAL A 37 9.20 -11.99 -10.84
CA VAL A 37 8.88 -12.20 -12.26
C VAL A 37 9.86 -13.18 -12.90
N ILE A 38 11.16 -13.01 -12.68
CA ILE A 38 12.19 -13.94 -13.18
C ILE A 38 12.01 -15.33 -12.55
N ALA A 39 11.70 -15.41 -11.26
CA ALA A 39 11.41 -16.69 -10.60
C ALA A 39 10.17 -17.38 -11.20
N ALA A 40 9.11 -16.63 -11.49
CA ALA A 40 7.92 -17.15 -12.15
C ALA A 40 8.24 -17.68 -13.55
N ALA A 41 9.01 -16.95 -14.35
CA ALA A 41 9.42 -17.37 -15.69
C ALA A 41 10.25 -18.65 -15.70
N ASN A 42 10.91 -18.99 -14.59
CA ASN A 42 11.67 -20.23 -14.43
C ASN A 42 10.84 -21.38 -13.84
N THR A 43 9.56 -21.18 -13.54
CA THR A 43 8.69 -22.29 -13.10
C THR A 43 8.35 -23.20 -14.27
N TYR A 44 8.20 -24.50 -13.98
CA TYR A 44 7.81 -25.51 -14.99
C TYR A 44 6.53 -25.16 -15.75
N TYR A 45 5.63 -24.39 -15.12
CA TYR A 45 4.38 -23.93 -15.73
C TYR A 45 4.60 -23.01 -16.94
N TYR A 46 5.56 -22.08 -16.87
CA TYR A 46 5.88 -21.15 -17.95
C TYR A 46 7.06 -21.62 -18.81
N ASN A 47 7.93 -22.44 -18.25
CA ASN A 47 9.15 -22.91 -18.89
C ASN A 47 9.28 -24.43 -18.76
N PRO A 48 8.45 -25.20 -19.49
CA PRO A 48 8.46 -26.66 -19.44
C PRO A 48 9.78 -27.27 -19.94
N ASN A 49 10.55 -26.51 -20.75
CA ASN A 49 11.85 -26.91 -21.28
C ASN A 49 13.03 -26.55 -20.34
N ALA A 50 12.76 -25.92 -19.20
CA ALA A 50 13.74 -25.51 -18.18
C ALA A 50 14.92 -24.67 -18.72
N VAL A 51 14.69 -23.85 -19.75
CA VAL A 51 15.70 -22.94 -20.31
C VAL A 51 15.91 -21.78 -19.34
N ALA A 52 17.11 -21.64 -18.77
CA ALA A 52 17.37 -20.64 -17.72
C ALA A 52 17.01 -19.21 -18.17
N VAL A 53 16.00 -18.61 -17.54
CA VAL A 53 15.58 -17.23 -17.72
C VAL A 53 16.28 -16.36 -16.69
N SER A 54 17.05 -15.36 -17.12
CA SER A 54 17.91 -14.57 -16.22
C SER A 54 17.64 -13.07 -16.25
N ASN A 55 16.81 -12.60 -17.18
CA ASN A 55 16.44 -11.20 -17.31
C ASN A 55 14.94 -11.03 -17.63
N VAL A 56 14.43 -9.83 -17.39
CA VAL A 56 13.00 -9.53 -17.54
C VAL A 56 12.54 -9.65 -18.98
N ILE A 57 13.35 -9.27 -19.96
CA ILE A 57 13.00 -9.38 -21.39
C ILE A 57 12.82 -10.85 -21.80
N GLN A 58 13.68 -11.75 -21.32
CA GLN A 58 13.51 -13.20 -21.51
C GLN A 58 12.26 -13.71 -20.79
N ALA A 59 11.98 -13.20 -19.58
CA ALA A 59 10.76 -13.54 -18.86
C ALA A 59 9.51 -13.12 -19.66
N ILE A 60 9.52 -11.93 -20.27
CA ILE A 60 8.42 -11.44 -21.12
C ILE A 60 8.20 -12.37 -22.31
N HIS A 61 9.27 -12.83 -22.97
CA HIS A 61 9.16 -13.77 -24.10
C HIS A 61 8.65 -15.15 -23.69
N VAL A 62 9.04 -15.66 -22.52
CA VAL A 62 8.65 -17.00 -22.04
C VAL A 62 7.24 -17.03 -21.47
N ILE A 63 6.84 -16.00 -20.73
CA ILE A 63 5.51 -15.88 -20.11
C ILE A 63 4.46 -15.36 -21.10
N GLY A 64 4.88 -14.53 -22.06
CA GLY A 64 4.01 -13.75 -22.93
C GLY A 64 3.74 -12.35 -22.38
N PHE A 65 3.72 -11.36 -23.26
CA PHE A 65 3.61 -9.93 -22.91
C PHE A 65 2.34 -9.59 -22.09
N GLU A 66 1.18 -10.10 -22.48
CA GLU A 66 -0.07 -9.82 -21.76
C GLU A 66 -0.14 -10.50 -20.38
N ARG A 67 0.41 -11.72 -20.29
CA ARG A 67 0.45 -12.47 -19.03
C ARG A 67 1.44 -11.88 -18.06
N ILE A 68 2.61 -11.42 -18.52
CA ILE A 68 3.62 -10.86 -17.64
C ILE A 68 3.22 -9.47 -17.13
N ARG A 69 2.44 -8.73 -17.91
CA ARG A 69 1.75 -7.52 -17.46
C ARG A 69 0.82 -7.83 -16.28
N SER A 70 -0.08 -8.80 -16.45
CA SER A 70 -1.02 -9.20 -15.39
C SER A 70 -0.30 -9.69 -14.14
N VAL A 71 0.74 -10.51 -14.32
CA VAL A 71 1.59 -11.04 -13.24
C VAL A 71 2.34 -9.93 -12.50
N ALA A 72 2.95 -8.98 -13.22
CA ALA A 72 3.66 -7.86 -12.60
C ALA A 72 2.72 -6.99 -11.76
N MET A 73 1.50 -6.77 -12.26
CA MET A 73 0.43 -6.07 -11.55
C MET A 73 -0.01 -6.80 -10.28
N SER A 74 -0.33 -8.11 -10.37
CA SER A 74 -0.67 -8.92 -9.18
C SER A 74 0.45 -8.88 -8.16
N LEU A 75 1.69 -8.97 -8.62
CA LEU A 75 2.88 -9.09 -7.79
C LEU A 75 3.22 -7.78 -7.07
N MET A 76 3.04 -6.63 -7.73
CA MET A 76 3.23 -5.33 -7.09
C MET A 76 2.20 -5.05 -6.01
N MET A 77 0.92 -5.35 -6.28
CA MET A 77 -0.12 -5.24 -5.27
C MET A 77 0.15 -6.22 -4.12
N ALA A 78 0.45 -7.47 -4.45
CA ALA A 78 0.80 -8.48 -3.46
C ALA A 78 2.06 -8.13 -2.63
N GLU A 79 3.06 -7.49 -3.22
CA GLU A 79 4.23 -6.98 -2.51
C GLU A 79 3.87 -5.84 -1.56
N GLN A 80 2.97 -4.94 -1.97
CA GLN A 80 2.42 -3.93 -1.07
C GLN A 80 1.73 -4.57 0.14
N ALA A 81 1.00 -5.68 -0.06
CA ALA A 81 0.42 -6.50 1.00
C ALA A 81 1.46 -7.20 1.89
N ALA A 82 2.58 -7.63 1.31
CA ALA A 82 3.58 -8.46 1.99
C ALA A 82 4.64 -7.65 2.77
N ARG A 83 4.70 -6.33 2.55
CA ARG A 83 5.64 -5.43 3.24
C ARG A 83 5.41 -5.47 4.76
N GLY A 84 6.46 -5.81 5.51
CA GLY A 84 6.39 -5.98 6.98
C GLY A 84 6.11 -4.72 7.80
N GLN A 85 6.01 -3.55 7.15
CA GLN A 85 5.59 -2.28 7.76
C GLN A 85 4.09 -1.99 7.55
N THR A 86 3.41 -2.80 6.73
CA THR A 86 2.00 -2.68 6.35
C THR A 86 1.11 -3.24 7.48
N ALA A 87 0.17 -2.44 7.99
CA ALA A 87 -0.77 -2.86 9.02
C ALA A 87 -1.56 -4.11 8.59
N GLU A 88 -1.91 -5.02 9.50
CA GLU A 88 -2.62 -6.26 9.15
C GLU A 88 -3.87 -6.01 8.30
N GLU A 89 -4.61 -4.95 8.61
CA GLU A 89 -5.81 -4.51 7.90
C GLU A 89 -5.50 -4.14 6.43
N GLN A 90 -4.42 -3.41 6.15
CA GLN A 90 -3.95 -3.14 4.77
C GLN A 90 -3.58 -4.43 4.01
N ARG A 91 -3.02 -5.42 4.71
CA ARG A 91 -2.70 -6.74 4.10
C ARG A 91 -3.97 -7.52 3.77
N VAL A 92 -4.99 -7.44 4.61
CA VAL A 92 -6.32 -8.04 4.35
C VAL A 92 -6.96 -7.43 3.11
N ILE A 93 -7.01 -6.09 3.01
CA ILE A 93 -7.57 -5.37 1.86
C ILE A 93 -6.85 -5.75 0.56
N THR A 94 -5.53 -5.92 0.62
CA THR A 94 -4.79 -6.28 -0.58
C THR A 94 -4.99 -7.74 -0.99
N VAL A 95 -5.18 -8.66 -0.04
CA VAL A 95 -5.59 -10.04 -0.34
C VAL A 95 -6.99 -10.10 -0.93
N GLN A 96 -7.90 -9.27 -0.44
CA GLN A 96 -9.25 -9.12 -0.99
C GLN A 96 -9.19 -8.62 -2.44
N ALA A 97 -8.39 -7.58 -2.73
CA ALA A 97 -8.17 -7.09 -4.10
C ALA A 97 -7.62 -8.17 -5.05
N LEU A 98 -6.64 -8.96 -4.59
CA LEU A 98 -6.10 -10.09 -5.37
C LEU A 98 -7.14 -11.20 -5.58
N THR A 99 -7.98 -11.44 -4.58
CA THR A 99 -9.06 -12.43 -4.68
C THR A 99 -10.11 -11.98 -5.69
N ALA A 100 -10.48 -10.69 -5.69
CA ALA A 100 -11.36 -10.10 -6.68
C ALA A 100 -10.79 -10.23 -8.10
N GLY A 101 -9.49 -9.95 -8.29
CA GLY A 101 -8.81 -10.18 -9.57
C GLY A 101 -8.85 -11.64 -10.03
N CYS A 102 -8.53 -12.60 -9.15
CA CYS A 102 -8.58 -14.03 -9.48
C CYS A 102 -10.00 -14.51 -9.83
N LEU A 103 -11.02 -14.01 -9.13
CA LEU A 103 -12.42 -14.30 -9.43
C LEU A 103 -12.84 -13.70 -10.79
N ALA A 104 -12.50 -12.44 -11.04
CA ALA A 104 -12.80 -11.76 -12.31
C ALA A 104 -12.14 -12.47 -13.50
N GLN A 105 -10.86 -12.87 -13.36
CA GLN A 105 -10.16 -13.66 -14.38
C GLN A 105 -10.83 -15.01 -14.64
N SER A 106 -11.25 -15.70 -13.57
CA SER A 106 -11.91 -17.01 -13.69
C SER A 106 -13.27 -16.89 -14.38
N MET A 107 -14.04 -15.85 -14.06
CA MET A 107 -15.32 -15.56 -14.72
C MET A 107 -15.13 -15.16 -16.18
N ALA A 108 -14.17 -14.30 -16.48
CA ALA A 108 -13.89 -13.88 -17.84
C ALA A 108 -13.37 -15.04 -18.71
N ALA A 109 -12.61 -15.99 -18.15
CA ALA A 109 -12.12 -17.17 -18.88
C ALA A 109 -13.25 -18.09 -19.41
N LYS A 110 -14.46 -18.00 -18.84
CA LYS A 110 -15.66 -18.72 -19.28
C LYS A 110 -16.45 -17.98 -20.37
N ARG A 111 -16.07 -16.74 -20.68
CA ARG A 111 -16.78 -15.84 -21.59
C ARG A 111 -15.90 -15.53 -22.79
N SER A 112 -16.35 -15.89 -23.99
CA SER A 112 -15.55 -15.79 -25.22
C SER A 112 -15.23 -14.35 -25.64
N LEU A 113 -16.00 -13.37 -25.18
CA LEU A 113 -15.86 -11.95 -25.55
C LEU A 113 -14.93 -11.17 -24.62
N LEU A 114 -14.49 -11.76 -23.50
CA LEU A 114 -13.72 -11.06 -22.48
C LEU A 114 -12.25 -11.50 -22.48
N ASP A 115 -11.37 -10.52 -22.42
CA ASP A 115 -9.97 -10.75 -22.10
C ASP A 115 -9.85 -11.05 -20.59
N LYS A 116 -9.50 -12.29 -20.26
CA LYS A 116 -9.34 -12.76 -18.88
C LYS A 116 -8.20 -12.05 -18.12
N ASP A 117 -7.13 -11.69 -18.82
CA ASP A 117 -5.96 -11.06 -18.23
C ASP A 117 -6.28 -9.59 -17.91
N ARG A 118 -7.04 -8.92 -18.79
CA ARG A 118 -7.63 -7.61 -18.49
C ARG A 118 -8.62 -7.66 -17.33
N ALA A 119 -9.49 -8.69 -17.28
CA ALA A 119 -10.44 -8.86 -16.18
C ALA A 119 -9.76 -9.01 -14.81
N PHE A 120 -8.61 -9.70 -14.76
CA PHE A 120 -7.80 -9.78 -13.55
C PHE A 120 -7.39 -8.38 -13.05
N VAL A 121 -6.88 -7.55 -13.96
CA VAL A 121 -6.40 -6.19 -13.63
C VAL A 121 -7.57 -5.32 -13.18
N CYS A 122 -8.66 -5.30 -13.95
CA CYS A 122 -9.85 -4.52 -13.61
C CYS A 122 -10.42 -4.92 -12.25
N GLY A 123 -10.54 -6.22 -11.96
CA GLY A 123 -10.99 -6.72 -10.66
C GLY A 123 -10.10 -6.29 -9.49
N CYS A 124 -8.77 -6.31 -9.67
CA CYS A 124 -7.85 -5.81 -8.64
C CYS A 124 -7.96 -4.29 -8.43
N MET A 125 -8.12 -3.52 -9.51
CA MET A 125 -8.12 -2.05 -9.46
C MET A 125 -9.34 -1.47 -8.76
N ARG A 126 -10.45 -2.20 -8.71
CA ARG A 126 -11.66 -1.76 -7.98
C ARG A 126 -11.41 -1.49 -6.51
N SER A 127 -10.58 -2.33 -5.86
CA SER A 127 -10.20 -2.13 -4.45
C SER A 127 -9.02 -1.16 -4.27
N PHE A 128 -8.52 -0.51 -5.33
CA PHE A 128 -7.34 0.37 -5.26
C PHE A 128 -7.55 1.55 -4.31
N GLY A 129 -8.74 2.15 -4.31
CA GLY A 129 -9.06 3.23 -3.37
C GLY A 129 -9.02 2.80 -1.91
N HIS A 130 -9.50 1.60 -1.58
CA HIS A 130 -9.38 1.04 -0.22
C HIS A 130 -7.91 0.87 0.18
N ILE A 131 -7.08 0.36 -0.73
CA ILE A 131 -5.63 0.22 -0.49
C ILE A 131 -5.01 1.59 -0.20
N VAL A 132 -5.37 2.62 -0.98
CA VAL A 132 -4.83 3.97 -0.81
C VAL A 132 -5.29 4.61 0.50
N MET A 133 -6.59 4.59 0.79
CA MET A 133 -7.14 5.17 2.03
C MET A 133 -6.54 4.50 3.25
N ALA A 134 -6.51 3.16 3.28
CA ALA A 134 -5.91 2.41 4.37
C ALA A 134 -4.41 2.68 4.51
N SER A 135 -3.68 2.95 3.41
CA SER A 135 -2.24 3.23 3.43
C SER A 135 -1.89 4.64 3.89
N CYS A 136 -2.70 5.64 3.54
CA CYS A 136 -2.40 7.05 3.77
C CYS A 136 -3.09 7.64 5.01
N MET A 137 -4.29 7.15 5.35
CA MET A 137 -5.16 7.71 6.39
C MET A 137 -5.83 6.57 7.17
N PHE A 138 -5.00 5.78 7.85
CA PHE A 138 -5.40 4.51 8.47
C PHE A 138 -6.48 4.66 9.55
N ASP A 139 -6.35 5.64 10.45
CA ASP A 139 -7.28 5.84 11.56
C ASP A 139 -8.68 6.25 11.06
N ASP A 140 -8.74 7.14 10.05
CA ASP A 140 -9.98 7.57 9.41
C ASP A 140 -10.64 6.42 8.64
N TYR A 141 -9.82 5.58 7.98
CA TYR A 141 -10.30 4.42 7.24
C TYR A 141 -10.99 3.43 8.18
N LYS A 142 -10.37 3.17 9.34
CA LYS A 142 -10.94 2.32 10.37
C LYS A 142 -12.21 2.90 10.98
N GLN A 143 -12.27 4.22 11.18
CA GLN A 143 -13.47 4.88 11.64
C GLN A 143 -14.63 4.70 10.66
N ALA A 144 -14.40 4.80 9.35
CA ALA A 144 -15.42 4.57 8.33
C ALA A 144 -15.92 3.11 8.33
N GLN A 145 -15.04 2.13 8.50
CA GLN A 145 -15.43 0.71 8.57
C GLN A 145 -16.26 0.33 9.80
N GLN A 146 -16.13 1.07 10.90
CA GLN A 146 -16.80 0.75 12.16
C GLN A 146 -18.18 1.39 12.32
N GLN A 147 -18.63 2.19 11.35
CA GLN A 147 -19.94 2.82 11.39
C GLN A 147 -21.05 1.90 10.88
N ASP A 148 -22.22 1.97 11.52
CA ASP A 148 -23.43 1.33 11.04
C ASP A 148 -23.97 2.04 9.80
N GLY A 149 -24.37 1.27 8.78
CA GLY A 149 -24.97 1.81 7.55
C GLY A 149 -24.30 1.28 6.29
N SER A 150 -24.60 1.93 5.17
CA SER A 150 -23.95 1.63 3.89
C SER A 150 -22.47 2.03 3.94
N GLU A 151 -21.60 1.11 3.51
CA GLU A 151 -20.15 1.34 3.48
C GLU A 151 -19.78 2.62 2.70
N ASP A 152 -20.40 2.83 1.54
CA ASP A 152 -20.21 4.04 0.72
C ASP A 152 -20.62 5.33 1.45
N GLU A 153 -21.69 5.30 2.24
CA GLU A 153 -22.10 6.47 3.02
C GLU A 153 -21.10 6.78 4.13
N ASN A 154 -20.56 5.74 4.78
CA ASN A 154 -19.60 5.90 5.85
C ASN A 154 -18.30 6.52 5.33
N TYR A 155 -17.77 6.03 4.21
CA TYR A 155 -16.60 6.64 3.59
C TYR A 155 -16.89 8.06 3.10
N ARG A 156 -18.07 8.31 2.51
CA ARG A 156 -18.43 9.67 2.10
C ARG A 156 -18.52 10.64 3.28
N ARG A 157 -18.98 10.19 4.46
CA ARG A 157 -19.01 11.02 5.69
C ARG A 157 -17.61 11.37 6.20
N VAL A 158 -16.68 10.41 6.17
CA VAL A 158 -15.32 10.58 6.73
C VAL A 158 -14.38 11.26 5.73
N PHE A 159 -14.40 10.84 4.46
CA PHE A 159 -13.46 11.26 3.41
C PHE A 159 -14.04 12.23 2.38
N GLY A 160 -15.38 12.39 2.32
CA GLY A 160 -16.07 13.20 1.30
C GLY A 160 -16.34 12.46 -0.02
N LEU A 161 -15.79 11.28 -0.21
CA LEU A 161 -15.93 10.44 -1.39
C LEU A 161 -15.81 8.95 -1.04
N THR A 162 -16.25 8.07 -1.94
CA THR A 162 -16.13 6.61 -1.74
C THR A 162 -14.75 6.09 -2.15
N PRO A 163 -14.32 4.91 -1.69
CA PRO A 163 -13.08 4.29 -2.13
C PRO A 163 -13.05 4.06 -3.64
N LEU A 164 -14.17 3.64 -4.24
CA LEU A 164 -14.26 3.44 -5.68
C LEU A 164 -14.08 4.77 -6.45
N GLU A 165 -14.67 5.88 -5.97
CA GLU A 165 -14.48 7.22 -6.53
C GLU A 165 -13.03 7.68 -6.41
N LEU A 166 -12.37 7.44 -5.27
CA LEU A 166 -10.94 7.75 -5.10
C LEU A 166 -10.10 6.96 -6.08
N GLY A 167 -10.37 5.67 -6.21
CA GLY A 167 -9.68 4.77 -7.13
C GLY A 167 -9.80 5.28 -8.56
N TYR A 168 -11.02 5.61 -9.00
CA TYR A 168 -11.27 6.19 -10.32
C TYR A 168 -10.47 7.49 -10.53
N GLN A 169 -10.56 8.46 -9.61
CA GLN A 169 -9.89 9.76 -9.76
C GLN A 169 -8.37 9.64 -9.81
N LEU A 170 -7.77 8.79 -8.97
CA LEU A 170 -6.33 8.57 -8.94
C LEU A 170 -5.84 7.87 -10.21
N LEU A 171 -6.59 6.88 -10.70
CA LEU A 171 -6.25 6.13 -11.90
C LEU A 171 -6.53 6.94 -13.17
N GLN A 172 -7.53 7.81 -13.17
CA GLN A 172 -7.77 8.77 -14.25
C GLN A 172 -6.66 9.82 -14.29
N ALA A 173 -6.26 10.40 -13.15
CA ALA A 173 -5.15 11.35 -13.07
C ALA A 173 -3.81 10.72 -13.49
N ALA A 174 -3.72 9.40 -13.39
CA ALA A 174 -2.59 8.64 -13.91
C ALA A 174 -2.64 8.47 -15.44
N ASN A 175 -3.77 8.69 -16.12
CA ASN A 175 -4.00 8.36 -17.54
C ASN A 175 -4.09 6.85 -17.81
N LEU A 176 -4.80 6.10 -16.95
CA LEU A 176 -5.21 4.75 -17.33
C LEU A 176 -6.20 4.81 -18.52
N PRO A 177 -6.20 3.80 -19.41
CA PRO A 177 -7.14 3.65 -20.50
C PRO A 177 -8.57 3.55 -20.02
N GLU A 178 -9.46 4.03 -20.88
CA GLU A 178 -10.90 4.05 -20.64
C GLU A 178 -11.45 2.64 -20.42
N GLU A 179 -10.85 1.61 -21.03
CA GLU A 179 -11.24 0.21 -20.87
C GLU A 179 -11.11 -0.30 -19.43
N ILE A 180 -10.17 0.26 -18.64
CA ILE A 180 -10.06 -0.03 -17.22
C ILE A 180 -10.96 0.92 -16.42
N LEU A 181 -10.95 2.21 -16.74
CA LEU A 181 -11.72 3.22 -16.01
C LEU A 181 -13.23 2.94 -16.03
N VAL A 182 -13.76 2.40 -17.13
CA VAL A 182 -15.17 2.00 -17.26
C VAL A 182 -15.56 0.92 -16.23
N THR A 183 -14.61 0.10 -15.76
CA THR A 183 -14.86 -0.93 -14.74
C THR A 183 -14.86 -0.41 -13.30
N LEU A 184 -14.47 0.85 -13.09
CA LEU A 184 -14.37 1.51 -11.79
C LEU A 184 -15.60 2.40 -11.49
N ARG A 185 -16.73 2.15 -12.16
CA ARG A 185 -18.00 2.83 -11.87
C ARG A 185 -18.85 2.00 -10.91
N SER A 186 -19.58 2.70 -10.04
CA SER A 186 -20.54 2.07 -9.14
C SER A 186 -21.75 1.54 -9.92
N LEU A 187 -22.19 0.33 -9.59
CA LEU A 187 -23.36 -0.33 -10.18
C LEU A 187 -24.45 -0.51 -9.11
N PRO A 188 -25.46 0.38 -9.05
CA PRO A 188 -26.61 0.17 -8.19
C PRO A 188 -27.40 -1.06 -8.65
N SER A 189 -28.05 -1.74 -7.70
CA SER A 189 -28.79 -3.01 -7.92
C SER A 189 -29.85 -2.92 -9.01
N GLU A 190 -30.42 -1.72 -9.24
CA GLU A 190 -31.42 -1.45 -10.28
C GLU A 190 -30.83 -1.40 -11.69
N ALA A 191 -29.58 -0.93 -11.82
CA ALA A 191 -28.88 -0.80 -13.11
C ALA A 191 -28.36 -2.14 -13.62
N LEU A 192 -28.16 -3.13 -12.73
CA LEU A 192 -27.71 -4.48 -13.07
C LEU A 192 -28.69 -5.22 -14.00
N ALA A 193 -30.00 -4.98 -13.86
CA ALA A 193 -31.02 -5.59 -14.70
C ALA A 193 -31.07 -5.00 -16.12
N ALA A 194 -30.49 -3.82 -16.32
CA ALA A 194 -30.50 -3.08 -17.58
C ALA A 194 -29.20 -3.23 -18.38
N LEU A 195 -28.22 -4.00 -17.90
CA LEU A 195 -26.96 -4.24 -18.60
C LEU A 195 -27.21 -5.02 -19.89
N GLU A 196 -26.77 -4.47 -21.00
CA GLU A 196 -26.78 -5.12 -22.30
C GLU A 196 -25.66 -6.16 -22.40
N GLN A 197 -25.77 -7.09 -23.34
CA GLN A 197 -24.75 -8.12 -23.63
C GLN A 197 -23.53 -7.54 -24.37
N ARG A 198 -23.12 -6.32 -24.04
CA ARG A 198 -21.95 -5.64 -24.60
C ARG A 198 -20.68 -6.07 -23.85
N PRO A 199 -19.53 -6.23 -24.53
CA PRO A 199 -18.29 -6.67 -23.89
C PRO A 199 -17.85 -5.78 -22.71
N ASP A 200 -18.03 -4.47 -22.86
CA ASP A 200 -17.73 -3.40 -21.89
C ASP A 200 -18.59 -3.53 -20.62
N GLU A 201 -19.89 -3.78 -20.79
CA GLU A 201 -20.83 -3.96 -19.68
C GLU A 201 -20.70 -5.32 -19.01
N GLN A 202 -20.41 -6.37 -19.78
CA GLN A 202 -20.06 -7.68 -19.25
C GLN A 202 -18.76 -7.64 -18.43
N MET A 203 -17.73 -6.93 -18.90
CA MET A 203 -16.47 -6.77 -18.15
C MET A 203 -16.71 -6.11 -16.80
N LEU A 204 -17.49 -5.03 -16.79
CA LEU A 204 -17.90 -4.36 -15.57
C LEU A 204 -18.70 -5.29 -14.64
N ALA A 205 -19.69 -6.02 -15.18
CA ALA A 205 -20.50 -6.95 -14.39
C ALA A 205 -19.64 -8.05 -13.74
N VAL A 206 -18.68 -8.60 -14.50
CA VAL A 206 -17.69 -9.56 -13.99
C VAL A 206 -16.87 -8.94 -12.85
N CYS A 207 -16.34 -7.74 -13.05
CA CYS A 207 -15.50 -7.09 -12.03
C CYS A 207 -16.28 -6.74 -10.77
N GLU A 208 -17.50 -6.19 -10.90
CA GLU A 208 -18.38 -5.88 -9.76
C GLU A 208 -18.81 -7.16 -9.01
N CYS A 209 -19.16 -8.23 -9.73
CA CYS A 209 -19.53 -9.51 -9.10
C CYS A 209 -18.35 -10.11 -8.34
N ALA A 210 -17.16 -10.09 -8.95
CA ALA A 210 -15.94 -10.60 -8.34
C ALA A 210 -15.51 -9.82 -7.09
N ASP A 211 -15.65 -8.50 -7.11
CA ASP A 211 -15.39 -7.59 -5.99
C ASP A 211 -16.33 -7.92 -4.81
N ARG A 212 -17.65 -7.93 -5.04
CA ARG A 212 -18.64 -8.28 -3.99
C ARG A 212 -18.48 -9.69 -3.45
N LEU A 213 -18.12 -10.67 -4.31
CA LEU A 213 -17.82 -12.03 -3.84
C LEU A 213 -16.55 -12.08 -3.00
N ALA A 214 -15.50 -11.35 -3.39
CA ALA A 214 -14.26 -11.27 -2.63
C ALA A 214 -14.48 -10.62 -1.26
N ASP A 215 -15.30 -9.56 -1.19
CA ASP A 215 -15.68 -8.88 0.04
C ASP A 215 -16.39 -9.85 1.00
N LEU A 216 -17.44 -10.53 0.53
CA LEU A 216 -18.18 -11.53 1.31
C LEU A 216 -17.28 -12.68 1.79
N ALA A 217 -16.36 -13.14 0.93
CA ALA A 217 -15.49 -14.27 1.24
C ALA A 217 -14.36 -13.87 2.22
N CYS A 218 -13.88 -12.63 2.16
CA CYS A 218 -12.81 -12.13 3.01
C CYS A 218 -13.29 -11.54 4.34
N ASP A 219 -14.56 -11.16 4.46
CA ASP A 219 -15.13 -10.55 5.67
C ASP A 219 -15.19 -11.55 6.84
N PRO A 220 -14.42 -11.33 7.93
CA PRO A 220 -14.40 -12.23 9.08
C PRO A 220 -15.70 -12.22 9.90
N GLN A 221 -16.56 -11.20 9.78
CA GLN A 221 -17.80 -11.07 10.56
C GLN A 221 -18.92 -11.96 10.05
N ILE A 222 -18.89 -12.35 8.77
CA ILE A 222 -19.95 -13.16 8.15
C ILE A 222 -19.70 -14.65 8.45
N PRO A 223 -20.63 -15.39 9.07
CA PRO A 223 -20.53 -16.83 9.23
C PRO A 223 -20.46 -17.56 7.88
N ILE A 224 -19.80 -18.73 7.82
CA ILE A 224 -19.64 -19.50 6.57
C ILE A 224 -21.01 -19.94 5.99
N GLU A 225 -21.98 -20.25 6.83
CA GLU A 225 -23.34 -20.59 6.40
C GLU A 225 -24.07 -19.40 5.78
N GLU A 226 -23.84 -18.21 6.31
CA GLU A 226 -24.41 -16.97 5.79
C GLU A 226 -23.73 -16.56 4.48
N PHE A 227 -22.43 -16.82 4.33
CA PHE A 227 -21.72 -16.66 3.06
C PHE A 227 -22.40 -17.45 1.93
N ALA A 228 -22.75 -18.72 2.16
CA ALA A 228 -23.42 -19.55 1.14
C ALA A 228 -24.75 -18.90 0.69
N ASN A 229 -25.58 -18.44 1.64
CA ASN A 229 -26.85 -17.78 1.33
C ASN A 229 -26.65 -16.45 0.59
N ARG A 230 -25.77 -15.57 1.08
CA ARG A 230 -25.49 -14.26 0.47
C ARG A 230 -24.85 -14.39 -0.91
N SER A 231 -23.98 -15.37 -1.12
CA SER A 231 -23.39 -15.65 -2.43
C SER A 231 -24.43 -16.15 -3.44
N ALA A 232 -25.39 -17.00 -3.03
CA ALA A 232 -26.49 -17.43 -3.89
C ALA A 232 -27.43 -16.27 -4.26
N GLU A 233 -27.71 -15.38 -3.31
CA GLU A 233 -28.45 -14.15 -3.57
C GLU A 233 -27.71 -13.24 -4.56
N LEU A 234 -26.40 -13.08 -4.38
CA LEU A 234 -25.57 -12.30 -5.30
C LEU A 234 -25.61 -12.89 -6.71
N VAL A 235 -25.44 -14.20 -6.86
CA VAL A 235 -25.58 -14.89 -8.16
C VAL A 235 -26.92 -14.58 -8.82
N ARG A 236 -28.02 -14.59 -8.05
CA ARG A 236 -29.35 -14.26 -8.57
C ARG A 236 -29.42 -12.83 -9.11
N HIS A 237 -28.81 -11.87 -8.41
CA HIS A 237 -28.78 -10.47 -8.85
C HIS A 237 -27.98 -10.27 -10.14
N PHE A 238 -26.92 -11.06 -10.35
CA PHE A 238 -26.09 -10.99 -11.55
C PHE A 238 -26.54 -11.92 -12.69
N GLY A 239 -27.55 -12.77 -12.48
CA GLY A 239 -27.94 -13.82 -13.43
C GLY A 239 -28.33 -13.33 -14.83
N ASN A 240 -28.85 -12.09 -14.96
CA ASN A 240 -29.16 -11.49 -16.26
C ASN A 240 -27.90 -11.07 -17.04
N ALA A 241 -26.91 -10.49 -16.35
CA ALA A 241 -25.66 -10.01 -16.95
C ALA A 241 -24.63 -11.15 -17.10
N LEU A 242 -24.68 -12.13 -16.21
CA LEU A 242 -23.76 -13.26 -16.10
C LEU A 242 -24.57 -14.57 -16.06
N PRO A 243 -25.01 -15.07 -17.23
CA PRO A 243 -25.69 -16.37 -17.31
C PRO A 243 -24.77 -17.49 -16.78
N ASP A 244 -25.38 -18.57 -16.29
CA ASP A 244 -24.73 -19.78 -15.77
C ASP A 244 -23.83 -19.59 -14.53
N LEU A 245 -23.78 -18.37 -13.97
CA LEU A 245 -22.92 -18.05 -12.82
C LEU A 245 -23.18 -18.95 -11.59
N GLY A 246 -24.43 -19.41 -11.40
CA GLY A 246 -24.79 -20.29 -10.28
C GLY A 246 -24.13 -21.66 -10.35
N ASP A 247 -24.17 -22.28 -11.53
CA ASP A 247 -23.54 -23.57 -11.77
C ASP A 247 -22.01 -23.46 -11.74
N GLU A 248 -21.49 -22.30 -12.15
CA GLU A 248 -20.04 -22.03 -12.19
C GLU A 248 -19.45 -21.64 -10.83
N LEU A 249 -20.24 -21.15 -9.88
CA LEU A 249 -19.74 -20.50 -8.65
C LEU A 249 -18.72 -21.33 -7.88
N HIS A 250 -18.98 -22.62 -7.68
CA HIS A 250 -18.06 -23.52 -6.99
C HIS A 250 -16.73 -23.64 -7.74
N GLY A 251 -16.78 -23.84 -9.05
CA GLY A 251 -15.60 -23.95 -9.91
C GLY A 251 -14.80 -22.64 -9.96
N LEU A 252 -15.47 -21.49 -9.98
CA LEU A 252 -14.86 -20.16 -9.95
C LEU A 252 -14.12 -19.93 -8.63
N MET A 253 -14.74 -20.23 -7.50
CA MET A 253 -14.12 -20.12 -6.17
C MET A 253 -12.92 -21.06 -6.02
N GLN A 254 -13.01 -22.27 -6.57
CA GLN A 254 -11.90 -23.21 -6.59
C GLN A 254 -10.73 -22.70 -7.46
N ALA A 255 -11.02 -22.23 -8.68
CA ALA A 255 -10.02 -21.69 -9.59
C ALA A 255 -9.33 -20.46 -8.99
N ALA A 256 -10.09 -19.53 -8.41
CA ALA A 256 -9.55 -18.33 -7.78
C ALA A 256 -8.67 -18.65 -6.57
N THR A 257 -9.10 -19.59 -5.71
CA THR A 257 -8.28 -20.04 -4.57
C THR A 257 -6.97 -20.68 -5.04
N HIS A 258 -7.02 -21.51 -6.09
CA HIS A 258 -5.83 -22.14 -6.65
C HIS A 258 -4.87 -21.13 -7.29
N GLN A 259 -5.40 -20.15 -8.02
CA GLN A 259 -4.60 -19.06 -8.55
C GLN A 259 -3.98 -18.21 -7.46
N LEU A 260 -4.72 -17.88 -6.40
CA LEU A 260 -4.18 -17.17 -5.25
C LEU A 260 -3.05 -17.99 -4.60
N ASP A 261 -3.25 -19.28 -4.34
CA ASP A 261 -2.21 -20.17 -3.81
C ASP A 261 -0.98 -20.23 -4.74
N TYR A 262 -1.20 -20.24 -6.06
CA TYR A 262 -0.12 -20.17 -7.05
C TYR A 262 0.66 -18.86 -6.97
N ILE A 263 -0.02 -17.71 -6.92
CA ILE A 263 0.59 -16.38 -6.76
C ILE A 263 1.40 -16.35 -5.46
N VAL A 264 0.81 -16.77 -4.34
CA VAL A 264 1.46 -16.80 -3.03
C VAL A 264 2.73 -17.65 -3.02
N ARG A 265 2.67 -18.85 -3.61
CA ARG A 265 3.82 -19.79 -3.65
C ARG A 265 4.90 -19.34 -4.62
N THR A 266 4.51 -19.00 -5.85
CA THR A 266 5.43 -18.59 -6.92
C THR A 266 6.19 -17.34 -6.52
N PHE A 267 5.48 -16.37 -5.96
CA PHE A 267 6.08 -15.12 -5.54
C PHE A 267 6.59 -15.14 -4.11
N ARG A 268 6.48 -16.25 -3.36
CA ARG A 268 6.96 -16.34 -1.96
C ARG A 268 6.53 -15.15 -1.11
N LEU A 269 5.25 -14.78 -1.19
CA LEU A 269 4.68 -13.68 -0.41
C LEU A 269 4.73 -14.08 1.08
N ARG A 270 5.45 -13.29 1.88
CA ARG A 270 5.59 -13.50 3.33
C ARG A 270 4.66 -12.52 4.04
N ASN A 271 4.18 -12.88 5.23
CA ASN A 271 3.28 -12.06 6.06
C ASN A 271 1.84 -11.88 5.54
N LEU A 272 1.32 -12.78 4.71
CA LEU A 272 -0.09 -12.72 4.33
C LEU A 272 -1.02 -13.07 5.51
N PRO A 273 -2.20 -12.45 5.61
CA PRO A 273 -3.19 -12.72 6.66
C PRO A 273 -3.70 -14.17 6.53
N THR A 274 -3.16 -15.05 7.38
CA THR A 274 -3.40 -16.49 7.33
C THR A 274 -4.86 -16.85 7.64
N ARG A 275 -5.56 -16.01 8.42
CA ARG A 275 -6.98 -16.16 8.72
C ARG A 275 -7.84 -15.97 7.46
N THR A 276 -7.59 -14.91 6.70
CA THR A 276 -8.31 -14.62 5.45
C THR A 276 -8.11 -15.73 4.42
N ILE A 277 -6.87 -16.19 4.23
CA ILE A 277 -6.58 -17.29 3.29
C ILE A 277 -7.26 -18.60 3.72
N SER A 278 -7.24 -18.92 5.02
CA SER A 278 -7.93 -20.11 5.54
C SER A 278 -9.44 -20.00 5.35
N ARG A 279 -10.00 -18.82 5.57
CA ARG A 279 -11.43 -18.54 5.38
C ARG A 279 -11.86 -18.70 3.93
N LEU A 280 -11.09 -18.19 2.95
CA LEU A 280 -11.37 -18.37 1.53
C LEU A 280 -11.53 -19.85 1.15
N ARG A 281 -10.64 -20.71 1.67
CA ARG A 281 -10.73 -22.16 1.47
C ARG A 281 -11.99 -22.76 2.13
N SER A 282 -12.38 -22.28 3.30
CA SER A 282 -13.61 -22.70 3.97
C SER A 282 -14.88 -22.28 3.20
N CYS A 283 -14.91 -21.05 2.68
CA CYS A 283 -16.02 -20.52 1.87
C CYS A 283 -16.19 -21.32 0.57
N ARG A 284 -15.10 -21.71 -0.09
CA ARG A 284 -15.15 -22.62 -1.24
C ARG A 284 -15.81 -23.95 -0.89
N ASN A 285 -15.47 -24.54 0.25
CA ASN A 285 -15.99 -25.84 0.65
C ASN A 285 -17.46 -25.81 1.10
N SER A 286 -18.00 -24.63 1.46
CA SER A 286 -19.41 -24.47 1.86
C SER A 286 -20.38 -24.26 0.70
N ILE A 287 -19.86 -24.04 -0.52
CA ILE A 287 -20.69 -23.89 -1.71
C ILE A 287 -21.13 -25.28 -2.17
N ASP A 288 -22.41 -25.59 -1.96
CA ASP A 288 -23.08 -26.79 -2.43
C ASP A 288 -23.80 -26.50 -3.76
N PRO A 289 -23.33 -27.04 -4.90
CA PRO A 289 -23.94 -26.81 -6.21
C PRO A 289 -25.41 -27.25 -6.29
N GLU A 290 -25.77 -28.35 -5.63
CA GLU A 290 -27.14 -28.91 -5.67
C GLU A 290 -28.13 -28.00 -4.94
N ARG A 291 -27.69 -27.37 -3.85
CA ARG A 291 -28.49 -26.41 -3.07
C ARG A 291 -28.73 -25.11 -3.82
N ILE A 292 -27.73 -24.61 -4.56
CA ILE A 292 -27.84 -23.40 -5.40
C ILE A 292 -28.79 -23.66 -6.57
N ALA A 293 -28.64 -24.79 -7.26
CA ALA A 293 -29.54 -25.19 -8.35
C ALA A 293 -30.99 -25.36 -7.85
N ALA A 294 -31.20 -25.97 -6.68
CA ALA A 294 -32.54 -26.11 -6.08
C ALA A 294 -33.18 -24.74 -5.75
N GLN A 295 -32.41 -23.80 -5.21
CA GLN A 295 -32.89 -22.44 -4.90
C GLN A 295 -33.18 -21.63 -6.18
N GLN A 296 -32.39 -21.78 -7.23
CA GLN A 296 -32.62 -21.12 -8.52
C GLN A 296 -33.86 -21.68 -9.24
N ALA A 297 -34.06 -23.00 -9.22
CA ALA A 297 -35.26 -23.63 -9.77
C ALA A 297 -36.52 -23.16 -9.03
N GLN A 298 -36.44 -22.98 -7.71
CA GLN A 298 -37.54 -22.48 -6.89
C GLN A 298 -37.84 -20.99 -7.12
N ALA A 299 -36.81 -20.16 -7.34
CA ALA A 299 -36.97 -18.75 -7.70
C ALA A 299 -37.50 -18.55 -9.12
N ALA A 300 -37.04 -19.35 -10.09
CA ALA A 300 -37.57 -19.36 -11.46
C ALA A 300 -39.05 -19.82 -11.48
N ALA A 301 -39.42 -20.81 -10.66
CA ALA A 301 -40.81 -21.21 -10.47
C ALA A 301 -41.66 -20.11 -9.81
N ALA A 302 -41.10 -19.33 -8.88
CA ALA A 302 -41.78 -18.19 -8.26
C ALA A 302 -41.95 -17.00 -9.23
N ALA A 303 -40.97 -16.76 -10.11
CA ALA A 303 -41.06 -15.72 -11.16
C ALA A 303 -41.98 -16.14 -12.33
N ALA A 304 -42.13 -17.43 -12.59
CA ALA A 304 -43.03 -17.99 -13.61
C ALA A 304 -44.47 -18.21 -13.10
N ALA A 305 -44.74 -18.04 -11.81
CA ALA A 305 -46.09 -18.05 -11.28
C ALA A 305 -46.85 -16.81 -11.80
N PRO A 306 -48.02 -16.97 -12.45
CA PRO A 306 -48.76 -15.84 -12.99
C PRO A 306 -49.15 -14.92 -11.83
N ALA A 307 -48.80 -13.64 -11.94
CA ALA A 307 -49.22 -12.58 -11.03
C ALA A 307 -50.76 -12.49 -11.05
N ALA A 308 -51.39 -13.26 -10.18
CA ALA A 308 -52.81 -13.19 -9.93
C ALA A 308 -53.11 -11.94 -9.10
N ALA A 309 -53.53 -10.89 -9.80
CA ALA A 309 -54.44 -9.82 -9.39
C ALA A 309 -54.37 -9.36 -7.92
N ALA A 310 -53.66 -8.25 -7.69
CA ALA A 310 -54.03 -7.29 -6.66
C ALA A 310 -53.88 -5.87 -7.26
N ALA A 311 -54.95 -5.42 -7.91
CA ALA A 311 -55.09 -4.03 -8.33
C ALA A 311 -55.38 -3.16 -7.09
N PRO A 312 -54.66 -2.06 -6.84
CA PRO A 312 -55.12 -1.04 -5.92
C PRO A 312 -56.20 -0.21 -6.60
N THR A 313 -57.40 -0.24 -6.03
CA THR A 313 -58.53 0.61 -6.38
C THR A 313 -58.21 2.07 -6.01
N ALA A 314 -58.18 2.95 -7.01
CA ALA A 314 -58.15 4.39 -6.82
C ALA A 314 -59.52 4.91 -6.35
N PRO A 315 -59.59 5.89 -5.41
CA PRO A 315 -60.82 6.66 -5.20
C PRO A 315 -60.90 7.83 -6.20
N PRO A 316 -62.11 8.33 -6.51
CA PRO A 316 -62.36 9.21 -7.65
C PRO A 316 -62.04 10.68 -7.33
N PHE A 317 -61.39 11.36 -8.27
CA PHE A 317 -61.27 12.83 -8.29
C PHE A 317 -62.53 13.44 -8.91
N GLU A 318 -63.29 14.20 -8.11
CA GLU A 318 -64.29 15.13 -8.58
C GLU A 318 -63.63 16.35 -9.24
N SER A 319 -64.20 16.75 -10.38
CA SER A 319 -63.86 17.94 -11.13
C SER A 319 -64.97 18.98 -10.97
N ALA A 320 -64.64 20.20 -10.55
CA ALA A 320 -65.48 21.38 -10.70
C ALA A 320 -64.65 22.67 -10.76
N ASN A 321 -64.28 23.03 -11.99
CA ASN A 321 -64.34 24.35 -12.64
C ASN A 321 -64.15 25.69 -11.87
N VAL A 322 -63.14 26.44 -12.38
CA VAL A 322 -63.23 27.75 -13.08
C VAL A 322 -63.22 29.08 -12.30
N SER A 323 -62.49 30.01 -12.94
CA SER A 323 -62.50 31.49 -12.89
C SER A 323 -61.57 32.15 -11.88
N THR A 324 -60.67 33.07 -12.22
CA THR A 324 -60.52 33.95 -13.41
C THR A 324 -59.08 34.48 -13.47
N ALA A 325 -58.58 34.69 -14.68
CA ALA A 325 -57.44 35.55 -15.02
C ALA A 325 -58.00 36.83 -15.69
N PRO A 326 -57.22 37.79 -16.25
CA PRO A 326 -55.86 38.32 -15.98
C PRO A 326 -55.93 39.90 -16.03
N PRO A 327 -54.99 40.75 -16.56
CA PRO A 327 -53.65 40.49 -17.14
C PRO A 327 -52.54 41.59 -16.97
N ILE A 328 -51.43 41.35 -17.70
CA ILE A 328 -50.37 42.23 -18.28
C ILE A 328 -49.37 42.90 -17.29
N SER A 329 -48.06 43.11 -17.53
CA SER A 329 -47.23 43.14 -18.76
C SER A 329 -45.71 43.21 -18.44
N THR A 330 -44.90 42.53 -19.26
CA THR A 330 -43.58 42.92 -19.85
C THR A 330 -42.45 43.61 -19.02
N ALA A 331 -41.32 42.89 -18.86
CA ALA A 331 -39.91 43.16 -19.28
C ALA A 331 -39.40 44.62 -19.56
N PRO A 332 -38.08 44.87 -19.77
CA PRO A 332 -36.84 44.45 -19.08
C PRO A 332 -35.77 45.59 -18.91
N ALA A 333 -34.62 45.25 -18.28
CA ALA A 333 -33.23 45.68 -18.58
C ALA A 333 -32.66 47.11 -18.29
N THR A 334 -31.33 47.09 -18.04
CA THR A 334 -30.24 48.08 -18.30
C THR A 334 -29.78 49.13 -17.25
N ALA A 335 -28.57 48.85 -16.71
CA ALA A 335 -27.32 49.64 -16.77
C ALA A 335 -27.22 51.11 -16.25
N THR A 336 -26.43 51.30 -15.15
CA THR A 336 -25.30 52.26 -14.87
C THR A 336 -25.46 53.77 -15.17
N PRO A 337 -24.61 54.73 -14.67
CA PRO A 337 -23.36 54.66 -13.87
C PRO A 337 -23.20 55.75 -12.75
N SER A 338 -22.00 55.83 -12.13
CA SER A 338 -21.28 57.07 -11.69
C SER A 338 -21.80 57.90 -10.49
N THR A 339 -21.05 58.60 -9.62
CA THR A 339 -19.62 58.73 -9.20
C THR A 339 -19.65 59.65 -7.94
N GLU A 340 -18.67 59.52 -7.04
CA GLU A 340 -17.99 60.62 -6.32
C GLU A 340 -18.53 61.26 -5.00
N ARG A 341 -17.56 61.39 -4.06
CA ARG A 341 -17.34 62.40 -2.99
C ARG A 341 -17.80 62.14 -1.53
N THR A 342 -16.80 61.81 -0.71
CA THR A 342 -16.57 62.19 0.71
C THR A 342 -16.53 63.73 0.90
N PRO A 343 -16.39 64.34 2.13
CA PRO A 343 -16.14 63.81 3.49
C PRO A 343 -16.95 64.48 4.66
N GLN A 344 -16.89 63.93 5.89
CA GLN A 344 -16.83 64.63 7.21
C GLN A 344 -17.08 63.62 8.35
N SER A 345 -16.07 63.26 9.16
CA SER A 345 -15.64 63.90 10.42
C SER A 345 -16.67 63.84 11.56
N ALA A 346 -16.50 62.87 12.48
CA ALA A 346 -16.49 63.09 13.94
C ALA A 346 -16.26 61.75 14.69
N ASN A 347 -15.14 61.65 15.40
CA ASN A 347 -14.89 60.71 16.51
C ASN A 347 -14.77 61.56 17.78
N PRO A 348 -15.16 61.10 18.98
CA PRO A 348 -14.29 60.20 19.80
C PRO A 348 -15.14 59.16 20.60
N SER A 349 -14.66 58.13 21.32
CA SER A 349 -13.43 57.91 22.07
C SER A 349 -13.34 56.45 22.58
N MET A 350 -12.10 56.00 22.80
CA MET A 350 -11.61 54.97 23.75
C MET A 350 -11.90 53.47 23.57
N ALA A 351 -10.90 52.73 23.07
CA ALA A 351 -10.12 51.75 23.87
C ALA A 351 -8.96 51.17 23.01
N SER A 352 -7.71 51.37 23.43
CA SER A 352 -6.52 50.84 22.74
C SER A 352 -6.20 49.40 23.16
N PRO A 353 -5.78 48.50 22.25
CA PRO A 353 -5.25 47.18 22.59
C PRO A 353 -3.73 47.25 22.92
N PRO A 354 -3.16 46.25 23.61
CA PRO A 354 -1.80 46.33 24.15
C PRO A 354 -0.72 46.13 23.08
N ALA A 355 0.45 46.73 23.32
CA ALA A 355 1.59 46.73 22.41
C ALA A 355 2.16 45.31 22.13
N PRO A 356 2.66 45.05 20.91
CA PRO A 356 3.25 43.76 20.55
C PRO A 356 4.59 43.55 21.27
N ARG A 357 4.80 42.33 21.80
CA ARG A 357 6.08 41.90 22.37
C ARG A 357 7.17 41.89 21.28
N PRO A 358 8.43 42.21 21.62
CA PRO A 358 9.52 42.19 20.67
C PRO A 358 9.72 40.77 20.12
N VAL A 359 9.71 40.66 18.79
CA VAL A 359 10.01 39.44 18.05
C VAL A 359 11.43 39.02 18.42
N ALA A 360 11.57 37.82 18.98
CA ALA A 360 12.87 37.20 19.25
C ALA A 360 13.68 37.16 17.94
N ALA A 361 14.95 37.54 18.02
CA ALA A 361 15.87 37.46 16.89
C ALA A 361 15.85 36.04 16.28
N PRO A 362 15.94 35.90 14.94
CA PRO A 362 15.95 34.59 14.32
C PRO A 362 17.12 33.78 14.87
N GLU A 363 16.81 32.62 15.47
CA GLU A 363 17.82 31.63 15.84
C GLU A 363 18.68 31.33 14.60
N PRO A 364 20.01 31.20 14.73
CA PRO A 364 20.87 30.90 13.59
C PRO A 364 20.41 29.59 12.96
N SER A 365 19.91 29.67 11.71
CA SER A 365 19.48 28.49 10.96
C SER A 365 20.67 27.56 10.76
N LEU A 366 20.57 26.33 11.26
CA LEU A 366 21.61 25.32 11.09
C LEU A 366 21.88 25.07 9.59
N ALA A 367 23.15 24.91 9.22
CA ALA A 367 23.50 24.55 7.87
C ALA A 367 22.95 23.16 7.52
N ALA A 368 22.42 22.99 6.31
CA ALA A 368 21.97 21.70 5.81
C ALA A 368 23.16 20.73 5.67
N LEU A 369 22.96 19.49 6.08
CA LEU A 369 23.94 18.42 5.92
C LEU A 369 24.23 18.21 4.42
N LYS A 370 25.50 18.32 4.04
CA LYS A 370 25.97 18.03 2.69
C LYS A 370 26.34 16.56 2.58
N LEU A 371 25.52 15.80 1.86
CA LEU A 371 25.79 14.39 1.59
C LEU A 371 26.75 14.26 0.40
N PRO A 372 27.73 13.34 0.45
CA PRO A 372 28.62 13.08 -0.68
C PRO A 372 27.87 12.37 -1.81
N ASP A 373 28.32 12.59 -3.05
CA ASP A 373 27.93 11.75 -4.18
C ASP A 373 28.65 10.40 -4.05
N TYR A 374 27.91 9.37 -3.66
CA TYR A 374 28.46 8.10 -3.23
C TYR A 374 27.78 6.93 -3.93
N ASP A 375 28.58 6.10 -4.60
CA ASP A 375 28.09 4.88 -5.24
C ASP A 375 27.93 3.75 -4.20
N TRP A 376 26.72 3.68 -3.65
CA TRP A 376 26.32 2.62 -2.72
C TRP A 376 26.34 1.24 -3.39
N GLN A 377 26.02 1.12 -4.68
CA GLN A 377 25.95 -0.17 -5.35
C GLN A 377 27.35 -0.77 -5.52
N ALA A 378 28.32 0.02 -5.96
CA ALA A 378 29.70 -0.42 -6.06
C ALA A 378 30.27 -0.83 -4.69
N SER A 379 29.98 -0.06 -3.64
CA SER A 379 30.45 -0.34 -2.28
C SER A 379 29.83 -1.59 -1.67
N ILE A 380 28.53 -1.82 -1.89
CA ILE A 380 27.84 -3.05 -1.45
C ILE A 380 28.37 -4.27 -2.22
N LYS A 381 28.65 -4.14 -3.52
CA LYS A 381 29.29 -5.21 -4.31
C LYS A 381 30.69 -5.53 -3.79
N LEU A 382 31.49 -4.52 -3.46
CA LEU A 382 32.82 -4.71 -2.86
C LEU A 382 32.73 -5.43 -1.51
N LEU A 383 31.77 -5.01 -0.66
CA LEU A 383 31.53 -5.65 0.63
C LEU A 383 31.10 -7.11 0.47
N ALA A 384 30.27 -7.42 -0.53
CA ALA A 384 29.89 -8.79 -0.87
C ALA A 384 31.07 -9.63 -1.38
N GLY A 385 31.95 -9.04 -2.20
CA GLY A 385 33.18 -9.69 -2.67
C GLY A 385 34.13 -10.04 -1.53
N ARG A 386 34.30 -9.13 -0.56
CA ARG A 386 35.13 -9.36 0.63
C ARG A 386 34.61 -10.50 1.51
N LEU A 387 33.30 -10.80 1.47
CA LEU A 387 32.75 -11.93 2.22
C LEU A 387 33.30 -13.29 1.75
N ALA A 388 33.76 -13.38 0.49
CA ALA A 388 34.35 -14.58 -0.08
C ALA A 388 35.86 -14.71 0.20
N GLU A 389 36.49 -13.72 0.83
CA GLU A 389 37.93 -13.74 1.11
C GLU A 389 38.25 -14.68 2.30
N PRO A 390 39.28 -15.55 2.18
CA PRO A 390 39.71 -16.40 3.28
C PRO A 390 40.24 -15.55 4.45
N GLY A 391 39.75 -15.81 5.66
CA GLY A 391 40.14 -15.08 6.89
C GLY A 391 39.23 -13.90 7.26
N MET A 392 38.11 -13.70 6.57
CA MET A 392 37.08 -12.73 6.95
C MET A 392 36.45 -13.09 8.31
N THR A 393 36.57 -12.21 9.31
CA THR A 393 35.96 -12.39 10.63
C THR A 393 34.71 -11.52 10.81
N ARG A 394 33.85 -11.88 11.78
CA ARG A 394 32.63 -11.11 12.09
C ARG A 394 32.92 -9.65 12.45
N ALA A 395 34.02 -9.38 13.14
CA ALA A 395 34.47 -8.04 13.50
C ALA A 395 34.90 -7.24 12.25
N LYS A 396 35.79 -7.81 11.42
CA LYS A 396 36.25 -7.18 10.17
C LYS A 396 35.12 -6.85 9.18
N LEU A 397 34.11 -7.72 9.11
CA LEU A 397 32.93 -7.48 8.29
C LEU A 397 32.11 -6.28 8.82
N ARG A 398 31.94 -6.15 10.14
CA ARG A 398 31.25 -5.01 10.76
C ARG A 398 32.05 -3.72 10.60
N GLU A 399 33.36 -3.76 10.79
CA GLU A 399 34.24 -2.61 10.54
C GLU A 399 34.12 -2.13 9.09
N THR A 400 34.16 -3.05 8.13
CA THR A 400 33.99 -2.73 6.70
C THR A 400 32.61 -2.12 6.42
N MET A 401 31.55 -2.66 7.04
CA MET A 401 30.20 -2.11 6.95
C MET A 401 30.12 -0.68 7.46
N LEU A 402 30.68 -0.42 8.65
CA LEU A 402 30.69 0.91 9.26
C LEU A 402 31.46 1.90 8.39
N ALA A 403 32.61 1.50 7.85
CA ALA A 403 33.39 2.33 6.95
C ALA A 403 32.61 2.73 5.68
N VAL A 404 31.90 1.78 5.06
CA VAL A 404 31.05 2.06 3.88
C VAL A 404 29.92 3.04 4.22
N ILE A 405 29.26 2.84 5.36
CA ILE A 405 28.15 3.71 5.78
C ILE A 405 28.64 5.12 6.11
N CYS A 406 29.76 5.24 6.83
CA CYS A 406 30.37 6.53 7.13
C CYS A 406 30.78 7.27 5.86
N ALA A 407 31.44 6.58 4.92
CA ALA A 407 31.84 7.18 3.66
C ALA A 407 30.64 7.68 2.84
N GLY A 408 29.56 6.90 2.77
CA GLY A 408 28.36 7.29 2.03
C GLY A 408 27.49 8.37 2.68
N LEU A 409 27.76 8.71 3.94
CA LEU A 409 27.12 9.81 4.65
C LEU A 409 28.06 11.00 4.94
N GLY A 410 29.33 10.91 4.53
CA GLY A 410 30.34 11.92 4.87
C GLY A 410 30.52 12.08 6.39
N SER A 411 30.31 10.99 7.14
CA SER A 411 30.36 10.98 8.60
C SER A 411 31.75 10.56 9.09
N THR A 412 32.18 11.13 10.21
CA THR A 412 33.45 10.77 10.88
C THR A 412 33.23 9.84 12.05
N GLU A 413 32.02 9.77 12.60
CA GLU A 413 31.71 8.98 13.78
C GLU A 413 30.65 7.90 13.47
N SER A 414 30.86 6.70 14.02
CA SER A 414 29.84 5.66 14.06
C SER A 414 29.94 4.79 15.30
N LEU A 415 28.80 4.33 15.83
CA LEU A 415 28.74 3.36 16.92
C LEU A 415 27.70 2.30 16.62
N LEU A 416 28.06 1.04 16.84
CA LEU A 416 27.20 -0.11 16.61
C LEU A 416 26.88 -0.81 17.93
N PHE A 417 25.63 -0.77 18.33
CA PHE A 417 25.09 -1.48 19.49
C PHE A 417 24.37 -2.74 19.02
N LEU A 418 24.72 -3.89 19.58
CA LEU A 418 24.15 -5.17 19.16
C LEU A 418 23.56 -5.92 20.34
N HIS A 419 22.41 -6.56 20.11
CA HIS A 419 21.83 -7.47 21.06
C HIS A 419 22.76 -8.67 21.26
N ARG A 420 22.97 -9.08 22.52
CA ARG A 420 23.72 -10.28 22.87
C ARG A 420 22.82 -11.19 23.73
N PRO A 421 22.75 -12.51 23.47
CA PRO A 421 21.89 -13.42 24.23
C PRO A 421 22.14 -13.41 25.75
N LYS A 422 23.34 -13.05 26.18
CA LYS A 422 23.76 -13.00 27.60
C LYS A 422 23.39 -11.68 28.30
N HIS A 423 22.92 -10.67 27.58
CA HIS A 423 22.61 -9.35 28.12
C HIS A 423 21.16 -8.96 27.84
N THR A 424 20.49 -8.37 28.82
CA THR A 424 19.14 -7.81 28.69
C THR A 424 19.10 -6.49 27.90
N GLY A 425 20.24 -6.07 27.34
CA GLY A 425 20.41 -4.81 26.62
C GLY A 425 21.26 -4.95 25.36
N PHE A 426 21.65 -3.81 24.81
CA PHE A 426 22.46 -3.69 23.59
C PHE A 426 23.81 -3.06 23.97
N PRO A 427 24.83 -3.87 24.28
CA PRO A 427 26.17 -3.34 24.52
C PRO A 427 26.75 -2.75 23.24
N LEU A 428 27.60 -1.73 23.40
CA LEU A 428 28.47 -1.25 22.33
C LEU A 428 29.34 -2.41 21.83
N SER A 429 29.27 -2.71 20.54
CA SER A 429 30.01 -3.79 19.92
C SER A 429 31.20 -3.29 19.13
N GLU A 430 31.01 -2.31 18.26
CA GLU A 430 32.02 -1.77 17.34
C GLU A 430 31.76 -0.27 17.12
N GLY A 431 32.73 0.44 16.58
CA GLY A 431 32.56 1.85 16.19
C GLY A 431 33.78 2.41 15.48
N PHE A 432 33.63 3.62 14.96
CA PHE A 432 34.68 4.37 14.27
C PHE A 432 34.64 5.83 14.71
N GLY A 433 35.82 6.46 14.81
CA GLY A 433 35.96 7.87 15.15
C GLY A 433 36.43 8.14 16.59
N GLN A 434 36.69 9.41 16.88
CA GLN A 434 37.28 9.87 18.14
C GLN A 434 36.34 9.64 19.33
N PHE A 435 35.04 9.72 19.09
CA PHE A 435 34.04 9.47 20.12
C PHE A 435 34.05 7.99 20.55
N HIS A 436 34.15 7.07 19.60
CA HIS A 436 34.29 5.64 19.88
C HIS A 436 35.55 5.33 20.70
N GLU A 437 36.71 5.88 20.32
CA GLU A 437 37.97 5.66 21.02
C GLU A 437 37.94 6.14 22.48
N ARG A 438 37.30 7.28 22.75
CA ARG A 438 37.15 7.80 24.11
C ARG A 438 36.22 6.94 24.95
N LEU A 439 35.11 6.47 24.37
CA LEU A 439 34.22 5.52 25.06
C LEU A 439 34.98 4.24 25.43
N ALA A 440 35.84 3.73 24.56
CA ALA A 440 36.68 2.57 24.86
C ALA A 440 37.66 2.82 26.03
N ARG A 441 38.19 4.05 26.19
CA ARG A 441 39.08 4.43 27.29
C ARG A 441 38.37 4.69 28.63
N SER A 442 37.05 4.94 28.61
CA SER A 442 36.26 5.26 29.81
C SER A 442 36.03 4.09 30.77
N GLY A 443 36.45 2.87 30.40
CA GLY A 443 36.49 1.69 31.27
C GLY A 443 35.15 0.96 31.48
N THR A 444 34.01 1.61 31.22
CA THR A 444 32.68 0.97 31.24
C THR A 444 32.01 1.06 29.87
N PRO A 445 31.84 -0.05 29.13
CA PRO A 445 31.24 -0.02 27.81
C PRO A 445 29.76 0.41 27.91
N PRO A 446 29.32 1.35 27.07
CA PRO A 446 27.92 1.76 27.01
C PRO A 446 26.98 0.56 26.79
N LEU A 447 25.88 0.54 27.54
CA LEU A 447 24.82 -0.45 27.45
C LEU A 447 23.48 0.25 27.33
N LEU A 448 22.75 -0.04 26.25
CA LEU A 448 21.42 0.51 26.00
C LEU A 448 20.33 -0.47 26.40
N HIS A 449 19.20 0.03 26.90
CA HIS A 449 17.99 -0.76 27.11
C HIS A 449 16.80 -0.13 26.38
N ARG A 450 15.85 -0.97 25.95
CA ARG A 450 14.62 -0.45 25.32
C ARG A 450 13.82 0.43 26.27
N GLY A 451 13.85 0.15 27.57
CA GLY A 451 13.11 0.93 28.58
C GLY A 451 13.73 2.28 28.94
N ASP A 452 14.90 2.62 28.38
CA ASP A 452 15.59 3.86 28.72
C ASP A 452 14.75 5.08 28.31
N ARG A 453 14.59 6.04 29.22
CA ARG A 453 13.93 7.34 28.93
C ARG A 453 14.89 8.28 28.18
N THR A 454 15.49 7.76 27.10
CA THR A 454 16.49 8.45 26.29
C THR A 454 16.11 8.41 24.81
N VAL A 455 16.75 9.25 23.98
CA VAL A 455 16.54 9.21 22.51
C VAL A 455 16.90 7.84 21.90
N PHE A 456 17.84 7.12 22.50
CA PHE A 456 18.21 5.75 22.12
C PHE A 456 17.11 4.74 22.48
N GLY A 457 16.50 4.90 23.66
CA GLY A 457 15.35 4.10 24.07
C GLY A 457 14.14 4.34 23.16
N VAL A 458 13.86 5.60 22.80
CA VAL A 458 12.79 5.93 21.84
C VAL A 458 13.03 5.29 20.48
N CYS A 459 14.26 5.38 19.96
CA CYS A 459 14.65 4.73 18.70
C CYS A 459 14.41 3.22 18.74
N LEU A 460 14.77 2.56 19.85
CA LEU A 460 14.56 1.12 20.06
C LEU A 460 13.09 0.73 20.26
N GLN A 461 12.28 1.57 20.92
CA GLN A 461 10.86 1.29 21.19
C GLN A 461 9.99 1.49 19.95
N ARG A 462 10.19 2.59 19.23
CA ARG A 462 9.41 2.94 18.03
C ARG A 462 9.92 2.26 16.77
N ASN A 463 11.15 1.74 16.79
CA ASN A 463 11.82 1.16 15.63
C ASN A 463 11.89 2.14 14.43
N GLU A 464 12.06 3.42 14.74
CA GLU A 464 12.16 4.52 13.79
C GLU A 464 13.54 5.17 13.86
N ASN A 465 13.96 5.75 12.73
CA ASN A 465 15.18 6.53 12.71
C ASN A 465 14.97 7.80 13.54
N VAL A 466 15.93 8.13 14.39
CA VAL A 466 15.88 9.37 15.19
C VAL A 466 16.97 10.29 14.70
N ASN A 467 16.59 11.44 14.16
CA ASN A 467 17.51 12.47 13.68
C ASN A 467 17.68 13.56 14.74
N ILE A 468 18.91 13.77 15.20
CA ILE A 468 19.27 14.80 16.17
C ILE A 468 20.14 15.84 15.46
N HIS A 469 19.55 16.98 15.13
CA HIS A 469 20.23 18.07 14.41
C HIS A 469 21.22 18.86 15.29
N HIS A 470 20.96 18.88 16.61
CA HIS A 470 21.79 19.60 17.57
C HIS A 470 21.81 18.83 18.91
N ALA A 471 22.84 18.02 19.13
CA ALA A 471 22.96 17.15 20.30
C ALA A 471 23.11 17.95 21.61
N HIS A 472 23.68 19.15 21.55
CA HIS A 472 23.90 20.02 22.71
C HIS A 472 22.72 20.97 22.99
N ASP A 473 21.58 20.83 22.29
CA ASP A 473 20.38 21.62 22.59
C ASP A 473 19.87 21.24 24.00
N PRO A 474 19.62 22.18 24.92
CA PRO A 474 19.13 21.90 26.27
C PRO A 474 17.90 20.98 26.32
N LYS A 475 17.00 21.06 25.32
CA LYS A 475 15.81 20.21 25.21
C LYS A 475 16.19 18.76 24.95
N ILE A 476 17.16 18.51 24.07
CA ILE A 476 17.59 17.15 23.70
C ILE A 476 18.60 16.59 24.71
N ALA A 477 19.53 17.41 25.20
CA ALA A 477 20.59 17.02 26.12
C ALA A 477 20.07 16.35 27.40
N THR A 478 18.84 16.69 27.83
CA THR A 478 18.17 16.05 28.96
C THR A 478 17.90 14.55 28.70
N TYR A 479 17.55 14.19 27.46
CA TYR A 479 17.22 12.83 27.03
C TYR A 479 18.41 12.03 26.46
N LEU A 480 19.63 12.54 26.57
CA LEU A 480 20.83 11.79 26.22
C LEU A 480 21.28 10.90 27.40
N PRO A 481 21.86 9.71 27.16
CA PRO A 481 22.43 8.87 28.21
C PRO A 481 23.58 9.56 28.95
N ALA A 482 23.82 9.21 30.22
CA ALA A 482 24.87 9.84 31.03
C ALA A 482 26.27 9.71 30.41
N TRP A 483 26.59 8.56 29.81
CA TRP A 483 27.86 8.32 29.11
C TRP A 483 28.04 9.18 27.85
N PHE A 484 26.95 9.72 27.31
CA PHE A 484 26.96 10.62 26.15
C PHE A 484 27.13 12.10 26.59
N LYS A 485 26.65 12.46 27.79
CA LYS A 485 26.74 13.83 28.32
C LYS A 485 28.19 14.19 28.68
N GLY A 486 28.59 15.41 28.35
CA GLY A 486 29.94 15.92 28.65
C GLY A 486 31.01 15.58 27.60
N GLN A 487 30.64 14.92 26.50
CA GLN A 487 31.51 14.62 25.37
C GLN A 487 31.15 15.56 24.22
N ALA A 488 31.98 16.59 23.97
CA ALA A 488 31.67 17.70 23.07
C ALA A 488 32.01 17.44 21.58
N GLU A 489 32.14 16.19 21.15
CA GLU A 489 32.62 15.87 19.78
C GLU A 489 31.51 15.51 18.80
N LEU A 490 30.25 15.51 19.23
CA LEU A 490 29.15 14.99 18.42
C LEU A 490 28.01 16.01 18.39
N GLY A 491 28.10 16.95 17.45
CA GLY A 491 27.16 18.06 17.29
C GLY A 491 25.81 17.65 16.69
N ALA A 492 25.80 16.66 15.80
CA ALA A 492 24.57 16.10 15.22
C ALA A 492 24.72 14.59 14.95
N PHE A 493 23.62 13.83 15.02
CA PHE A 493 23.66 12.40 14.73
C PHE A 493 22.32 11.81 14.31
N VAL A 494 22.38 10.65 13.68
CA VAL A 494 21.21 9.80 13.39
C VAL A 494 21.35 8.46 14.09
N LEU A 495 20.25 7.97 14.63
CA LEU A 495 20.10 6.61 15.10
C LEU A 495 19.30 5.79 14.09
N PHE A 496 19.84 4.66 13.68
CA PHE A 496 19.20 3.68 12.81
C PHE A 496 18.95 2.39 13.59
N PRO A 497 17.70 2.09 13.98
CA PRO A 497 17.39 0.79 14.54
C PRO A 497 17.35 -0.27 13.45
N PHE A 498 17.75 -1.50 13.77
CA PHE A 498 17.59 -2.64 12.87
C PHE A 498 17.08 -3.86 13.64
N THR A 499 16.17 -4.59 13.00
CA THR A 499 15.40 -5.69 13.58
C THR A 499 15.48 -6.94 12.71
N ASP A 500 15.42 -8.12 13.32
CA ASP A 500 15.21 -9.40 12.64
C ASP A 500 13.83 -9.93 12.98
N ALA A 501 12.99 -10.11 11.97
CA ALA A 501 11.59 -10.61 11.96
C ALA A 501 10.59 -9.96 12.94
N VAL A 502 10.94 -9.84 14.24
CA VAL A 502 10.14 -9.27 15.34
C VAL A 502 11.03 -8.64 16.46
N HIS A 503 12.34 -8.93 16.50
CA HIS A 503 13.23 -8.49 17.59
C HIS A 503 14.27 -7.46 17.10
N PRO A 504 14.40 -6.27 17.72
CA PRO A 504 15.54 -5.39 17.47
C PRO A 504 16.84 -6.10 17.79
N GLN A 505 17.71 -6.07 16.79
CA GLN A 505 19.04 -6.63 16.77
C GLN A 505 20.07 -5.59 17.21
N GLY A 506 19.74 -4.30 17.12
CA GLY A 506 20.66 -3.25 17.50
C GLY A 506 20.26 -1.86 17.06
N VAL A 507 21.17 -0.93 17.32
CA VAL A 507 21.11 0.47 16.87
C VAL A 507 22.46 0.83 16.29
N LEU A 508 22.45 1.48 15.14
CA LEU A 508 23.61 2.13 14.55
C LEU A 508 23.49 3.65 14.74
N LEU A 509 24.47 4.26 15.39
CA LEU A 509 24.63 5.70 15.44
C LEU A 509 25.60 6.13 14.35
N ILE A 510 25.26 7.18 13.61
CA ILE A 510 26.14 7.88 12.67
C ILE A 510 26.18 9.36 13.06
N GLY A 511 27.36 9.93 13.21
CA GLY A 511 27.56 11.22 13.87
C GLY A 511 28.49 12.18 13.14
N TRP A 512 28.14 13.47 13.20
CA TRP A 512 28.95 14.58 12.70
C TRP A 512 29.41 15.46 13.86
N PRO A 513 30.60 16.06 13.75
CA PRO A 513 31.16 16.90 14.81
C PRO A 513 30.37 18.19 15.01
N ASP A 514 29.87 18.77 13.93
CA ASP A 514 29.12 20.03 13.95
C ASP A 514 27.60 19.80 13.94
N ALA A 515 26.86 20.71 14.58
CA ALA A 515 25.41 20.73 14.48
C ALA A 515 24.97 21.07 13.04
N CYS A 516 24.04 20.30 12.49
CA CYS A 516 23.57 20.48 11.12
C CYS A 516 22.13 19.98 10.96
N GLN A 517 21.41 20.54 9.97
CA GLN A 517 20.09 20.06 9.62
C GLN A 517 20.20 18.76 8.81
N ILE A 518 19.83 17.66 9.45
CA ILE A 518 19.93 16.32 8.87
C ILE A 518 18.63 16.00 8.12
N THR A 519 18.69 15.99 6.80
CA THR A 519 17.61 15.45 5.96
C THR A 519 18.20 14.36 5.08
N LEU A 520 17.84 13.11 5.34
CA LEU A 520 18.35 11.96 4.58
C LEU A 520 17.35 11.56 3.50
N PRO A 521 17.71 11.65 2.21
CA PRO A 521 16.88 11.12 1.13
C PRO A 521 16.63 9.61 1.30
N SER A 522 15.48 9.14 0.83
CA SER A 522 15.06 7.74 0.94
C SER A 522 16.09 6.76 0.35
N TYR A 523 16.81 7.16 -0.70
CA TYR A 523 17.89 6.39 -1.31
C TYR A 523 19.02 6.06 -0.30
N HIS A 524 19.56 7.05 0.43
CA HIS A 524 20.61 6.80 1.43
C HIS A 524 20.10 5.93 2.57
N VAL A 525 18.88 6.20 3.08
CA VAL A 525 18.27 5.39 4.15
C VAL A 525 18.10 3.94 3.71
N HIS A 526 17.63 3.72 2.49
CA HIS A 526 17.46 2.38 1.92
C HIS A 526 18.81 1.68 1.74
N ALA A 527 19.82 2.35 1.19
CA ALA A 527 21.15 1.79 1.00
C ALA A 527 21.77 1.34 2.33
N ILE A 528 21.72 2.18 3.36
CA ILE A 528 22.21 1.86 4.71
C ILE A 528 21.49 0.64 5.29
N ARG A 529 20.15 0.60 5.22
CA ARG A 529 19.35 -0.54 5.70
C ARG A 529 19.71 -1.83 4.95
N THR A 530 19.93 -1.74 3.64
CA THR A 530 20.35 -2.87 2.81
C THR A 530 21.75 -3.36 3.19
N THR A 531 22.71 -2.45 3.43
CA THR A 531 24.06 -2.80 3.88
C THR A 531 24.03 -3.50 5.24
N ILE A 532 23.26 -2.96 6.21
CA ILE A 532 23.09 -3.58 7.53
C ILE A 532 22.46 -4.97 7.41
N ALA A 533 21.36 -5.09 6.64
CA ALA A 533 20.65 -6.36 6.46
C ALA A 533 21.53 -7.42 5.77
N PHE A 534 22.34 -7.02 4.79
CA PHE A 534 23.29 -7.90 4.12
C PHE A 534 24.30 -8.48 5.12
N VAL A 535 24.90 -7.63 5.96
CA VAL A 535 25.90 -8.03 6.94
C VAL A 535 25.28 -8.90 8.04
N CYS A 536 24.08 -8.55 8.53
CA CYS A 536 23.36 -9.38 9.49
C CYS A 536 23.06 -10.79 8.94
N LYS A 537 22.63 -10.90 7.68
CA LYS A 537 22.40 -12.21 7.03
C LYS A 537 23.70 -12.99 6.83
N ALA A 538 24.77 -12.32 6.40
CA ALA A 538 26.08 -12.93 6.25
C ALA A 538 26.62 -13.50 7.58
N GLN A 539 26.34 -12.83 8.71
CA GLN A 539 26.70 -13.28 10.05
C GLN A 539 25.97 -14.53 10.54
N GLN A 540 24.76 -14.80 10.04
CA GLN A 540 24.05 -16.06 10.32
C GLN A 540 24.76 -17.24 9.64
N ARG A 541 25.39 -17.04 8.48
CA ARG A 541 26.14 -18.08 7.76
C ARG A 541 27.38 -18.55 8.53
N PHE A 542 28.09 -17.63 9.18
CA PHE A 542 29.19 -17.96 10.10
C PHE A 542 28.75 -18.69 11.39
N HIS A 543 27.44 -18.86 11.66
CA HIS A 543 26.95 -19.73 12.75
C HIS A 543 26.66 -21.15 12.27
N SER A 544 26.60 -21.39 10.96
CA SER A 544 26.30 -22.69 10.36
C SER A 544 27.55 -23.54 10.10
N ASP A 545 28.71 -22.88 9.96
CA ASP A 545 30.00 -23.49 9.61
C ASP A 545 30.97 -23.65 10.81
N ALA A 546 30.50 -23.38 12.03
CA ALA A 546 31.22 -23.57 13.30
C ALA A 546 30.35 -24.40 14.25
#